data_AF-A0AAD7QL89-F1
#
_entry.id   AF-A0AAD7QL89-F1
#
_cell.length_a   1.000
_cell.length_b   1.000
_cell.length_c   1.000
_cell.angle_alpha   90.00
_cell.angle_beta   90.00
_cell.angle_gamma   90.00
#
_symmetry.space_group_name_H-M   'P 1'
#
loop_
_entity.id
_entity.type
_entity.pdbx_description
1 polymer ?
#
loop_
_entity_poly.entity_id
_entity_poly.type
_entity_poly.pdbx_seq_one_letter_code
_entity_poly.pdbx_strand_id
1 'polypeptide(L)'
;MFAQVKPGSNHPDIAVVTPEHQPQLSVDITDPEFKELLTKIYDSTSGITFDQFISSLVHEPKKQVEQIDSTRPFNHYFISSSHNTYLTGRSQLSGKASIEGYVNALLRGCRCLEIDVWNGANGQPKVVHGWTLVEPIHFRDVCKAIAENVFKSSPFPLLVSLESHCDYEQQGTMVDIMLEEFGDMLVDKPLNPLRTLPSLDDLKYKILIMVSIGKDSGSSSPPDNAETVRGEQEVKKVIPKDINPRLGNLGIYAVPRPFENLYHKFSLEFNHIHNVSERMFSKMENKPLLADSSDNVSGQPMREVTSITSEIHNEQLTPRGVVLHNALYLMRIYPNGYRFNSSNPFAPVYWAYGAQIVALNWQKVDKSNMLNQALFEGTGGYVLKPGGQVRDSTTTRASLGVQMRQLADKMKESLNINGGFHEQIRDKIGKRQSHASDSMTNQPTPRKRTGKLRVELLGAQNLPLPANGDVEELVDFRPYAKVQLIAASVPEKYLDEPGIPSSGKVVKQSTHWTKTLNGPSPIWNAAWVYDITSELAFIRIKFFHNDGILAQNDPSAWWACRIGNHKEGYTIVHPYAMNGTVADPSIVALLKFTWL
;
A
#
# COMPACT_ATOMS: atom_id res chain seq x y z
N MET A 1 -35.07 -17.49 -5.22
CA MET A 1 -35.91 -16.44 -4.60
C MET A 1 -35.05 -15.19 -4.47
N PHE A 2 -35.19 -14.26 -5.41
CA PHE A 2 -34.42 -13.02 -5.47
C PHE A 2 -35.03 -11.98 -4.53
N ALA A 3 -34.22 -11.34 -3.69
CA ALA A 3 -34.63 -10.17 -2.92
C ALA A 3 -34.70 -8.96 -3.87
N GLN A 4 -35.88 -8.36 -3.98
CA GLN A 4 -36.10 -7.13 -4.71
C GLN A 4 -35.35 -5.97 -4.04
N VAL A 5 -34.46 -5.32 -4.77
CA VAL A 5 -33.87 -4.03 -4.40
C VAL A 5 -34.92 -2.94 -4.67
N LYS A 6 -35.33 -2.20 -3.64
CA LYS A 6 -36.21 -1.03 -3.80
C LYS A 6 -35.40 0.13 -4.43
N PRO A 7 -35.93 0.84 -5.43
CA PRO A 7 -35.29 2.03 -5.98
C PRO A 7 -35.52 3.21 -5.03
N GLY A 8 -34.45 3.80 -4.49
CA GLY A 8 -34.58 4.94 -3.57
C GLY A 8 -33.35 5.36 -2.76
N SER A 9 -32.12 5.23 -3.27
CA SER A 9 -30.96 5.90 -2.69
C SER A 9 -29.94 6.28 -3.77
N ASN A 10 -29.68 7.58 -3.92
CA ASN A 10 -28.68 8.15 -4.85
C ASN A 10 -27.23 8.02 -4.34
N HIS A 11 -26.90 6.91 -3.67
CA HIS A 11 -25.54 6.62 -3.22
C HIS A 11 -25.17 5.20 -3.64
N PRO A 12 -24.13 5.01 -4.47
CA PRO A 12 -23.65 3.66 -4.75
C PRO A 12 -22.91 3.16 -3.52
N ASP A 13 -23.66 2.53 -2.61
CA ASP A 13 -23.10 1.80 -1.49
C ASP A 13 -22.23 0.65 -2.02
N ILE A 14 -21.04 0.50 -1.44
CA ILE A 14 -20.09 -0.56 -1.79
C ILE A 14 -20.73 -1.88 -1.38
N ALA A 15 -21.09 -2.73 -2.34
CA ALA A 15 -21.72 -4.01 -2.05
C ALA A 15 -20.76 -4.90 -1.23
N VAL A 16 -21.32 -5.51 -0.18
CA VAL A 16 -20.64 -6.41 0.76
C VAL A 16 -20.18 -7.67 0.02
N VAL A 17 -18.90 -8.02 0.16
CA VAL A 17 -18.43 -9.38 -0.18
C VAL A 17 -18.45 -10.19 1.11
N THR A 18 -19.38 -11.14 1.26
CA THR A 18 -19.41 -12.02 2.43
C THR A 18 -18.39 -13.17 2.28
N PRO A 19 -17.69 -13.59 3.35
CA PRO A 19 -16.65 -14.61 3.29
C PRO A 19 -17.18 -16.04 3.14
N GLU A 20 -18.44 -16.31 3.49
CA GLU A 20 -19.03 -17.66 3.47
C GLU A 20 -19.52 -18.11 2.08
N HIS A 21 -19.48 -17.22 1.10
CA HIS A 21 -19.74 -17.53 -0.30
C HIS A 21 -18.81 -16.68 -1.17
N GLN A 22 -17.50 -16.94 -1.14
CA GLN A 22 -16.75 -16.64 -2.35
C GLN A 22 -17.20 -17.66 -3.38
N PRO A 23 -17.99 -17.26 -4.40
CA PRO A 23 -18.38 -18.21 -5.41
C PRO A 23 -17.08 -18.80 -5.96
N GLN A 24 -17.03 -20.12 -6.16
CA GLN A 24 -16.16 -20.62 -7.23
C GLN A 24 -16.44 -19.69 -8.40
N LEU A 25 -15.41 -19.02 -8.94
CA LEU A 25 -15.56 -18.12 -10.08
C LEU A 25 -16.06 -18.98 -11.24
N SER A 26 -17.36 -19.20 -11.28
CA SER A 26 -18.05 -19.91 -12.33
C SER A 26 -17.99 -18.98 -13.51
N VAL A 27 -17.56 -19.50 -14.65
CA VAL A 27 -17.61 -18.76 -15.90
C VAL A 27 -18.81 -19.26 -16.66
N ASP A 28 -19.74 -18.34 -16.94
CA ASP A 28 -20.89 -18.65 -17.78
C ASP A 28 -20.62 -18.15 -19.21
N ILE A 29 -20.30 -19.05 -20.13
CA ILE A 29 -20.05 -18.73 -21.53
C ILE A 29 -21.38 -18.72 -22.28
N THR A 30 -21.98 -17.53 -22.39
CA THR A 30 -23.30 -17.34 -23.00
C THR A 30 -23.23 -16.85 -24.44
N ASP A 31 -22.16 -16.14 -24.80
CA ASP A 31 -22.04 -15.51 -26.12
C ASP A 31 -21.51 -16.49 -27.18
N PRO A 32 -22.21 -16.67 -28.33
CA PRO A 32 -21.79 -17.62 -29.36
C PRO A 32 -20.44 -17.32 -30.01
N GLU A 33 -20.13 -16.05 -30.28
CA GLU A 33 -18.86 -15.65 -30.92
C GLU A 33 -17.69 -15.84 -29.96
N PHE A 34 -17.90 -15.49 -28.69
CA PHE A 34 -16.92 -15.74 -27.64
C PHE A 34 -16.69 -17.24 -27.41
N LYS A 35 -17.75 -18.06 -27.46
CA LYS A 35 -17.63 -19.53 -27.40
C LYS A 35 -16.87 -20.10 -28.60
N GLU A 36 -17.07 -19.55 -29.80
CA GLU A 36 -16.31 -19.95 -30.99
C GLU A 36 -14.82 -19.61 -30.83
N LEU A 37 -14.50 -18.43 -30.28
CA LEU A 37 -13.12 -18.04 -29.97
C LEU A 37 -12.44 -19.05 -29.03
N LEU A 38 -13.15 -19.49 -27.98
CA LEU A 38 -12.67 -20.51 -27.04
C LEU A 38 -12.53 -21.90 -27.70
N THR A 39 -13.45 -22.25 -28.59
CA THR A 39 -13.42 -23.52 -29.33
C THR A 39 -12.19 -23.60 -30.23
N LYS A 40 -11.78 -22.48 -30.84
CA LYS A 40 -10.58 -22.42 -31.71
C LYS A 40 -9.27 -22.69 -30.96
N ILE A 41 -9.22 -22.47 -29.65
CA ILE A 41 -8.04 -22.71 -28.81
C ILE A 41 -8.14 -24.00 -27.99
N TYR A 42 -9.28 -24.68 -28.03
CA TYR A 42 -9.51 -25.95 -27.34
C TYR A 42 -8.92 -27.10 -28.16
N ASP A 43 -8.02 -27.87 -27.55
CA ASP A 43 -7.50 -29.09 -28.13
C ASP A 43 -8.35 -30.30 -27.70
N SER A 44 -9.18 -30.79 -28.62
CA SER A 44 -10.03 -31.98 -28.38
C SER A 44 -9.24 -33.27 -28.11
N THR A 45 -7.94 -33.31 -28.39
CA THR A 45 -7.08 -34.47 -28.15
C THR A 45 -6.45 -34.48 -26.75
N SER A 46 -6.60 -33.39 -25.99
CA SER A 46 -6.01 -33.22 -24.65
C SER A 46 -6.60 -34.14 -23.56
N GLY A 47 -7.70 -34.84 -23.84
CA GLY A 47 -8.34 -35.77 -22.92
C GLY A 47 -9.16 -35.12 -21.79
N ILE A 48 -9.24 -33.79 -21.75
CA ILE A 48 -10.15 -33.04 -20.87
C ILE A 48 -11.39 -32.59 -21.65
N THR A 49 -12.52 -32.42 -20.98
CA THR A 49 -13.73 -31.87 -21.61
C THR A 49 -13.59 -30.37 -21.87
N PHE A 50 -14.47 -29.81 -22.71
CA PHE A 50 -14.51 -28.36 -22.95
C PHE A 50 -14.73 -27.57 -21.64
N ASP A 51 -15.64 -28.02 -20.76
CA ASP A 51 -15.90 -27.34 -19.49
C ASP A 51 -14.70 -27.40 -18.54
N GLN A 52 -13.97 -28.53 -18.53
CA GLN A 52 -12.71 -28.66 -17.79
C GLN A 52 -11.63 -27.74 -18.36
N PHE A 53 -11.57 -27.60 -19.69
CA PHE A 53 -10.69 -26.64 -20.35
C PHE A 53 -11.02 -25.21 -19.95
N ILE A 54 -12.29 -24.77 -20.03
CA ILE A 54 -12.71 -23.43 -19.59
C ILE A 54 -12.35 -23.20 -18.11
N SER A 55 -12.68 -24.16 -17.25
CA SER A 55 -12.34 -24.11 -15.82
C SER A 55 -10.82 -23.96 -15.59
N SER A 56 -9.99 -24.57 -16.45
CA SER A 56 -8.53 -24.45 -16.37
C SER A 56 -7.98 -23.09 -16.80
N LEU A 57 -8.75 -22.33 -17.59
CA LEU A 57 -8.37 -20.98 -18.04
C LEU A 57 -8.75 -19.90 -17.03
N VAL A 58 -9.71 -20.14 -16.13
CA VAL A 58 -10.18 -19.13 -15.19
C VAL A 58 -9.03 -18.67 -14.31
N HIS A 59 -8.81 -17.35 -14.29
CA HIS A 59 -7.83 -16.73 -13.42
C HIS A 59 -8.28 -16.89 -11.97
N GLU A 60 -7.58 -17.76 -11.24
CA GLU A 60 -7.79 -17.97 -9.82
C GLU A 60 -6.57 -17.48 -9.03
N PRO A 61 -6.60 -16.25 -8.50
CA PRO A 61 -5.46 -15.67 -7.79
C PRO A 61 -5.03 -16.53 -6.59
N LYS A 62 -5.99 -17.14 -5.87
CA LYS A 62 -5.75 -18.00 -4.71
C LYS A 62 -5.06 -19.34 -5.04
N LYS A 63 -5.10 -19.80 -6.29
CA LYS A 63 -4.36 -20.99 -6.72
C LYS A 63 -2.98 -20.65 -7.30
N GLN A 64 -2.76 -19.39 -7.65
CA GLN A 64 -1.51 -18.87 -8.22
C GLN A 64 -0.60 -18.23 -7.14
N VAL A 65 -0.88 -18.49 -5.86
CA VAL A 65 -0.13 -17.94 -4.72
C VAL A 65 1.34 -18.29 -4.88
N GLU A 66 2.15 -17.27 -5.15
CA GLU A 66 3.58 -17.34 -4.92
C GLU A 66 3.74 -17.77 -3.46
N GLN A 67 4.42 -18.90 -3.19
CA GLN A 67 4.67 -19.31 -1.82
C GLN A 67 5.37 -18.15 -1.12
N ILE A 68 4.64 -17.49 -0.23
CA ILE A 68 5.17 -16.37 0.52
C ILE A 68 6.20 -16.99 1.46
N ASP A 69 7.48 -16.70 1.23
CA ASP A 69 8.51 -16.90 2.23
C ASP A 69 8.11 -16.06 3.43
N SER A 70 7.49 -16.65 4.45
CA SER A 70 6.97 -15.99 5.66
C SER A 70 7.99 -15.93 6.79
N THR A 71 9.20 -16.44 6.55
CA THR A 71 10.28 -16.54 7.54
C THR A 71 11.05 -15.24 7.72
N ARG A 72 10.82 -14.24 6.84
CA ARG A 72 11.52 -12.96 6.88
C ARG A 72 10.79 -11.96 7.78
N PRO A 73 11.52 -10.99 8.37
CA PRO A 73 10.93 -9.87 9.11
C PRO A 73 9.85 -9.11 8.32
N PHE A 74 8.76 -8.73 8.97
CA PHE A 74 7.59 -8.16 8.26
C PHE A 74 7.85 -6.82 7.55
N ASN A 75 8.92 -6.09 7.89
CA ASN A 75 9.36 -4.90 7.15
C ASN A 75 9.96 -5.21 5.75
N HIS A 76 10.19 -6.49 5.44
CA HIS A 76 10.64 -6.92 4.11
C HIS A 76 9.50 -7.03 3.09
N TYR A 77 8.26 -6.79 3.50
CA TYR A 77 7.08 -6.92 2.64
C TYR A 77 6.41 -5.57 2.43
N PHE A 78 5.81 -5.38 1.26
CA PHE A 78 4.71 -4.44 1.11
C PHE A 78 3.50 -4.96 1.89
N ILE A 79 2.73 -4.05 2.48
CA ILE A 79 1.61 -4.34 3.36
C ILE A 79 0.37 -3.63 2.81
N SER A 80 -0.69 -4.39 2.54
CA SER A 80 -1.96 -3.85 2.04
C SER A 80 -2.57 -2.93 3.09
N SER A 81 -2.72 -1.63 2.78
CA SER A 81 -2.96 -0.60 3.80
C SER A 81 -4.10 0.35 3.43
N SER A 82 -4.96 0.67 4.40
CA SER A 82 -6.10 1.57 4.27
C SER A 82 -5.89 2.84 5.09
N HIS A 83 -6.27 3.98 4.51
CA HIS A 83 -6.29 5.31 5.11
C HIS A 83 -7.72 5.68 5.46
N ASN A 84 -7.95 6.26 6.65
CA ASN A 84 -9.27 6.64 7.17
C ASN A 84 -10.30 5.53 6.95
N THR A 85 -10.00 4.34 7.47
CA THR A 85 -10.71 3.10 7.11
C THR A 85 -12.20 3.12 7.47
N TYR A 86 -12.54 3.89 8.49
CA TYR A 86 -13.91 4.12 8.92
C TYR A 86 -14.76 4.86 7.87
N LEU A 87 -14.17 5.60 6.93
CA LEU A 87 -14.92 6.42 5.97
C LEU A 87 -15.56 5.61 4.86
N THR A 88 -16.89 5.63 4.85
CA THR A 88 -17.73 5.24 3.72
C THR A 88 -18.17 6.51 2.97
N GLY A 89 -17.72 6.67 1.72
CA GLY A 89 -18.10 7.80 0.87
C GLY A 89 -16.95 8.50 0.14
N ARG A 90 -17.27 9.21 -0.94
CA ARG A 90 -16.25 9.82 -1.82
C ARG A 90 -15.61 11.09 -1.24
N SER A 91 -16.17 11.68 -0.18
CA SER A 91 -15.72 12.94 0.40
C SER A 91 -15.07 12.70 1.76
N GLN A 92 -13.89 13.29 1.99
CA GLN A 92 -13.26 13.33 3.31
C GLN A 92 -14.02 14.28 4.26
N LEU A 93 -14.82 15.23 3.75
CA LEU A 93 -15.51 16.23 4.57
C LEU A 93 -16.91 15.79 5.02
N SER A 94 -17.52 14.86 4.28
CA SER A 94 -18.92 14.46 4.48
C SER A 94 -19.16 12.95 4.44
N GLY A 95 -18.09 12.15 4.32
CA GLY A 95 -18.18 10.69 4.39
C GLY A 95 -18.61 10.22 5.78
N LYS A 96 -19.36 9.11 5.83
CA LYS A 96 -19.85 8.57 7.10
C LYS A 96 -18.87 7.58 7.71
N ALA A 97 -18.63 7.69 9.01
CA ALA A 97 -17.92 6.66 9.76
C ALA A 97 -18.80 5.41 9.84
N SER A 98 -18.24 4.23 9.55
CA SER A 98 -19.00 2.98 9.52
C SER A 98 -18.11 1.78 9.86
N ILE A 99 -18.72 0.80 10.53
CA ILE A 99 -18.08 -0.49 10.88
C ILE A 99 -17.79 -1.30 9.60
N GLU A 100 -18.69 -1.21 8.62
CA GLU A 100 -18.60 -1.90 7.34
C GLU A 100 -17.34 -1.53 6.56
N GLY A 101 -16.83 -0.30 6.71
CA GLY A 101 -15.54 0.11 6.13
C GLY A 101 -14.39 -0.80 6.58
N TYR A 102 -14.32 -1.13 7.87
CA TYR A 102 -13.32 -2.04 8.44
C TYR A 102 -13.52 -3.48 7.96
N VAL A 103 -14.75 -3.99 8.01
CA VAL A 103 -15.06 -5.35 7.58
C VAL A 103 -14.70 -5.54 6.10
N ASN A 104 -15.12 -4.62 5.23
CA ASN A 104 -14.83 -4.67 3.80
C ASN A 104 -13.33 -4.62 3.51
N ALA A 105 -12.56 -3.78 4.21
CA ALA A 105 -11.11 -3.73 4.05
C ALA A 105 -10.46 -5.08 4.44
N LEU A 106 -10.84 -5.66 5.58
CA LEU A 106 -10.30 -6.94 6.06
C LEU A 106 -10.63 -8.10 5.12
N LEU A 107 -11.88 -8.21 4.66
CA LEU A 107 -12.32 -9.29 3.77
C LEU A 107 -11.64 -9.23 2.39
N ARG A 108 -11.28 -8.03 1.95
CA ARG A 108 -10.47 -7.80 0.74
C ARG A 108 -8.96 -7.89 0.98
N GLY A 109 -8.53 -8.37 2.15
CA GLY A 109 -7.12 -8.66 2.45
C GLY A 109 -6.28 -7.47 2.92
N CYS A 110 -6.89 -6.36 3.35
CA CYS A 110 -6.16 -5.26 3.99
C CYS A 110 -5.54 -5.72 5.32
N ARG A 111 -4.28 -5.35 5.57
CA ARG A 111 -3.44 -5.74 6.73
C ARG A 111 -2.90 -4.56 7.54
N CYS A 112 -3.24 -3.33 7.16
CA CYS A 112 -3.04 -2.14 7.99
C CYS A 112 -4.29 -1.26 7.95
N LEU A 113 -4.98 -1.12 9.08
CA LEU A 113 -6.18 -0.30 9.21
C LEU A 113 -5.88 0.96 10.02
N GLU A 114 -6.66 2.00 9.80
CA GLU A 114 -6.56 3.28 10.53
C GLU A 114 -7.81 3.51 11.37
N ILE A 115 -7.61 3.93 12.63
CA ILE A 115 -8.68 4.25 13.57
C ILE A 115 -8.38 5.60 14.23
N ASP A 116 -9.26 6.55 13.99
CA ASP A 116 -9.17 7.91 14.57
C ASP A 116 -10.10 8.00 15.77
N VAL A 117 -9.53 7.93 16.97
CA VAL A 117 -10.27 7.80 18.22
C VAL A 117 -10.34 9.12 18.96
N TRP A 118 -11.55 9.51 19.34
CA TRP A 118 -11.87 10.75 20.03
C TRP A 118 -12.63 10.46 21.32
N ASN A 119 -12.60 11.43 22.23
CA ASN A 119 -13.39 11.37 23.46
C ASN A 119 -14.88 11.20 23.14
N GLY A 120 -15.53 10.21 23.76
CA GLY A 120 -16.98 10.06 23.74
C GLY A 120 -17.61 10.29 25.11
N ALA A 121 -18.95 10.20 25.14
CA ALA A 121 -19.73 10.40 26.35
C ALA A 121 -19.48 9.26 27.35
N ASN A 122 -19.64 9.56 28.64
CA ASN A 122 -19.53 8.58 29.73
C ASN A 122 -18.19 7.80 29.73
N GLY A 123 -17.10 8.43 29.29
CA GLY A 123 -15.79 7.81 29.22
C GLY A 123 -15.64 6.72 28.15
N GLN A 124 -16.60 6.60 27.22
CA GLN A 124 -16.56 5.62 26.13
C GLN A 124 -15.98 6.24 24.86
N PRO A 125 -14.77 5.86 24.42
CA PRO A 125 -14.14 6.42 23.22
C PRO A 125 -14.96 6.14 21.95
N LYS A 126 -14.90 7.06 21.00
CA LYS A 126 -15.63 7.00 19.73
C LYS A 126 -14.71 7.21 18.54
N VAL A 127 -15.11 6.73 17.38
CA VAL A 127 -14.41 6.94 16.11
C VAL A 127 -15.19 7.94 15.27
N VAL A 128 -14.51 9.01 14.88
CA VAL A 128 -15.04 10.05 13.98
C VAL A 128 -13.96 10.52 13.02
N HIS A 129 -14.38 10.95 11.84
CA HIS A 129 -13.55 11.87 11.07
C HIS A 129 -13.58 13.23 11.76
N GLY A 130 -12.42 13.73 12.21
CA GLY A 130 -12.33 15.04 12.85
C GLY A 130 -13.03 16.12 12.03
N TRP A 131 -13.76 17.01 12.69
CA TRP A 131 -14.42 18.20 12.09
C TRP A 131 -15.59 17.92 11.13
N THR A 132 -16.19 16.74 11.17
CA THR A 132 -17.39 16.41 10.37
C THR A 132 -18.67 16.35 11.22
N LEU A 133 -19.84 16.53 10.59
CA LEU A 133 -21.16 16.53 11.23
C LEU A 133 -21.83 15.14 11.28
N VAL A 134 -21.10 14.06 10.98
CA VAL A 134 -21.67 12.71 10.91
C VAL A 134 -21.69 12.03 12.28
N GLU A 135 -22.68 11.17 12.50
CA GLU A 135 -22.79 10.33 13.70
C GLU A 135 -21.53 9.46 13.91
N PRO A 136 -20.98 9.46 15.13
CA PRO A 136 -19.83 8.64 15.50
C PRO A 136 -20.20 7.16 15.62
N ILE A 137 -19.21 6.28 15.46
CA ILE A 137 -19.30 4.86 15.85
C ILE A 137 -18.48 4.63 17.13
N HIS A 138 -18.86 3.66 17.97
CA HIS A 138 -18.11 3.38 19.19
C HIS A 138 -16.81 2.63 18.92
N PHE A 139 -15.74 2.97 19.65
CA PHE A 139 -14.44 2.31 19.49
C PHE A 139 -14.48 0.80 19.82
N ARG A 140 -15.30 0.41 20.82
CA ARG A 140 -15.52 -1.00 21.17
C ARG A 140 -16.12 -1.80 20.02
N ASP A 141 -17.14 -1.27 19.35
CA ASP A 141 -17.79 -1.94 18.23
C ASP A 141 -16.82 -2.12 17.04
N VAL A 142 -15.95 -1.13 16.82
CA VAL A 142 -14.87 -1.25 15.83
C VAL A 142 -13.89 -2.37 16.20
N CYS A 143 -13.43 -2.44 17.45
CA CYS A 143 -12.53 -3.50 17.90
C CYS A 143 -13.16 -4.89 17.77
N LYS A 144 -14.42 -5.03 18.18
CA LYS A 144 -15.19 -6.27 18.05
C LYS A 144 -15.31 -6.71 16.59
N ALA A 145 -15.70 -5.80 15.70
CA ALA A 145 -15.82 -6.10 14.28
C ALA A 145 -14.46 -6.49 13.64
N ILE A 146 -13.36 -5.87 14.07
CA ILE A 146 -12.02 -6.27 13.65
C ILE A 146 -11.70 -7.69 14.16
N ALA A 147 -11.89 -7.97 15.45
CA ALA A 147 -11.64 -9.27 16.07
C ALA A 147 -12.39 -10.41 15.35
N GLU A 148 -13.65 -10.20 15.00
CA GLU A 148 -14.51 -11.18 14.33
C GLU A 148 -14.11 -11.45 12.87
N ASN A 149 -13.37 -10.55 12.22
CA ASN A 149 -13.13 -10.61 10.76
C ASN A 149 -11.65 -10.66 10.36
N VAL A 150 -10.73 -10.31 11.25
CA VAL A 150 -9.32 -10.03 10.91
C VAL A 150 -8.64 -11.20 10.21
N PHE A 151 -8.87 -12.45 10.63
CA PHE A 151 -8.17 -13.62 10.09
C PHE A 151 -8.99 -14.47 9.10
N LYS A 152 -10.15 -13.98 8.64
CA LYS A 152 -10.99 -14.69 7.66
C LYS A 152 -10.35 -14.78 6.27
N SER A 153 -9.61 -13.75 5.87
CA SER A 153 -8.99 -13.65 4.53
C SER A 153 -7.50 -13.98 4.51
N SER A 154 -6.83 -13.98 5.66
CA SER A 154 -5.38 -14.16 5.78
C SER A 154 -4.99 -14.50 7.22
N PRO A 155 -4.05 -15.42 7.47
CA PRO A 155 -3.53 -15.70 8.81
C PRO A 155 -2.45 -14.69 9.27
N PHE A 156 -1.98 -13.83 8.36
CA PHE A 156 -0.88 -12.91 8.62
C PHE A 156 -1.30 -11.69 9.48
N PRO A 157 -0.35 -11.05 10.18
CA PRO A 157 -0.65 -10.03 11.17
C PRO A 157 -1.43 -8.84 10.62
N LEU A 158 -2.21 -8.22 11.50
CA LEU A 158 -2.87 -6.94 11.27
C LEU A 158 -2.11 -5.83 12.01
N LEU A 159 -1.85 -4.71 11.32
CA LEU A 159 -1.42 -3.47 11.94
C LEU A 159 -2.63 -2.55 12.13
N VAL A 160 -2.74 -1.94 13.31
CA VAL A 160 -3.75 -0.93 13.62
C VAL A 160 -3.05 0.40 13.84
N SER A 161 -3.11 1.28 12.84
CA SER A 161 -2.67 2.67 12.93
C SER A 161 -3.66 3.46 13.77
N LEU A 162 -3.27 3.76 15.00
CA LEU A 162 -4.16 4.36 15.99
C LEU A 162 -3.85 5.85 16.16
N GLU A 163 -4.74 6.72 15.68
CA GLU A 163 -4.66 8.16 15.91
C GLU A 163 -5.57 8.54 17.09
N SER A 164 -4.97 8.74 18.27
CA SER A 164 -5.73 9.11 19.48
C SER A 164 -5.76 10.62 19.68
N HIS A 165 -6.98 11.15 19.79
CA HIS A 165 -7.32 12.49 20.27
C HIS A 165 -8.02 12.42 21.65
N CYS A 166 -7.92 11.29 22.33
CA CYS A 166 -8.54 11.08 23.64
C CYS A 166 -7.73 11.71 24.77
N ASP A 167 -8.41 12.06 25.85
CA ASP A 167 -7.75 12.40 27.11
C ASP A 167 -7.08 11.17 27.75
N TYR A 168 -6.29 11.41 28.81
CA TYR A 168 -5.48 10.39 29.46
C TYR A 168 -6.30 9.20 29.99
N GLU A 169 -7.51 9.46 30.53
CA GLU A 169 -8.41 8.45 31.07
C GLU A 169 -9.03 7.61 29.95
N GLN A 170 -9.57 8.26 28.91
CA GLN A 170 -10.14 7.54 27.77
C GLN A 170 -9.09 6.79 26.95
N GLN A 171 -7.83 7.23 26.94
CA GLN A 171 -6.71 6.41 26.43
C GLN A 171 -6.52 5.13 27.26
N GLY A 172 -6.73 5.18 28.58
CA GLY A 172 -6.78 4.00 29.44
C GLY A 172 -7.93 3.07 29.06
N THR A 173 -9.14 3.62 28.90
CA THR A 173 -10.31 2.87 28.44
C THR A 173 -10.09 2.21 27.07
N MET A 174 -9.40 2.89 26.14
CA MET A 174 -9.03 2.30 24.85
C MET A 174 -8.18 1.04 25.02
N VAL A 175 -7.23 1.04 25.97
CA VAL A 175 -6.38 -0.13 26.25
C VAL A 175 -7.23 -1.27 26.82
N ASP A 176 -8.13 -0.98 27.76
CA ASP A 176 -9.01 -1.98 28.36
C ASP A 176 -9.90 -2.65 27.29
N ILE A 177 -10.50 -1.84 26.41
CA ILE A 177 -11.28 -2.34 25.27
C ILE A 177 -10.43 -3.24 24.35
N MET A 178 -9.22 -2.82 23.99
CA MET A 178 -8.37 -3.63 23.10
C MET A 178 -7.95 -4.94 23.76
N LEU A 179 -7.62 -4.95 25.05
CA LEU A 179 -7.29 -6.17 25.80
C LEU A 179 -8.48 -7.13 25.86
N GLU A 180 -9.68 -6.60 26.09
CA GLU A 180 -10.92 -7.40 26.15
C GLU A 180 -11.33 -7.97 24.79
N GLU A 181 -11.41 -7.13 23.75
CA GLU A 181 -11.97 -7.52 22.45
C GLU A 181 -10.97 -8.27 21.57
N PHE A 182 -9.67 -7.92 21.63
CA PHE A 182 -8.64 -8.63 20.86
C PHE A 182 -8.06 -9.84 21.59
N GLY A 183 -8.07 -9.85 22.93
CA GLY A 183 -7.55 -10.94 23.75
C GLY A 183 -6.16 -11.40 23.31
N ASP A 184 -5.99 -12.71 23.13
CA ASP A 184 -4.73 -13.34 22.73
C ASP A 184 -4.22 -12.93 21.34
N MET A 185 -5.06 -12.29 20.50
CA MET A 185 -4.61 -11.79 19.21
C MET A 185 -3.74 -10.54 19.39
N LEU A 186 -3.94 -9.74 20.44
CA LEU A 186 -3.16 -8.53 20.68
C LEU A 186 -1.72 -8.86 21.08
N VAL A 187 -0.76 -8.15 20.49
CA VAL A 187 0.62 -8.15 20.98
C VAL A 187 0.77 -7.06 22.03
N ASP A 188 0.71 -7.46 23.29
CA ASP A 188 0.83 -6.60 24.47
C ASP A 188 2.22 -6.71 25.15
N LYS A 189 3.06 -7.63 24.67
CA LYS A 189 4.45 -7.84 25.12
C LYS A 189 5.35 -8.30 23.96
N PRO A 190 6.67 -8.02 24.01
CA PRO A 190 7.60 -8.50 22.99
C PRO A 190 7.61 -10.03 22.90
N LEU A 191 7.57 -10.54 21.66
CA LEU A 191 7.68 -11.97 21.33
C LEU A 191 9.12 -12.48 21.42
N ASN A 192 10.11 -11.61 21.29
CA ASN A 192 11.52 -11.96 21.37
C ASN A 192 12.30 -10.96 22.26
N PRO A 193 13.34 -11.41 22.98
CA PRO A 193 14.17 -10.54 23.83
C PRO A 193 15.17 -9.71 23.01
N LEU A 194 15.42 -10.07 21.75
CA LEU A 194 16.45 -9.47 20.91
C LEU A 194 16.07 -8.10 20.34
N ARG A 195 14.81 -7.66 20.54
CA ARG A 195 14.27 -6.39 20.02
C ARG A 195 14.55 -6.25 18.53
N THR A 196 14.19 -7.28 17.78
CA THR A 196 14.20 -7.29 16.32
C THR A 196 12.78 -7.44 15.80
N LEU A 197 12.53 -6.92 14.60
CA LEU A 197 11.26 -7.13 13.92
C LEU A 197 11.06 -8.64 13.66
N PRO A 198 9.94 -9.21 14.14
CA PRO A 198 9.63 -10.63 13.99
C PRO A 198 9.25 -10.98 12.56
N SER A 199 9.30 -12.26 12.22
CA SER A 199 8.85 -12.76 10.93
C SER A 199 7.33 -12.73 10.78
N LEU A 200 6.81 -12.93 9.57
CA LEU A 200 5.36 -13.11 9.39
C LEU A 200 4.86 -14.38 10.08
N ASP A 201 5.68 -15.44 10.14
CA ASP A 201 5.34 -16.68 10.86
C ASP A 201 5.22 -16.46 12.37
N ASP A 202 6.15 -15.73 12.97
CA ASP A 202 6.10 -15.38 14.40
C ASP A 202 4.85 -14.56 14.77
N LEU A 203 4.30 -13.84 13.79
CA LEU A 203 3.18 -12.92 13.95
C LEU A 203 1.84 -13.46 13.42
N LYS A 204 1.76 -14.74 13.06
CA LYS A 204 0.49 -15.33 12.62
C LYS A 204 -0.59 -15.16 13.70
N TYR A 205 -1.77 -14.73 13.26
CA TYR A 205 -2.93 -14.47 14.11
C TYR A 205 -2.70 -13.37 15.16
N LYS A 206 -1.82 -12.41 14.88
CA LYS A 206 -1.53 -11.29 15.78
C LYS A 206 -1.99 -9.92 15.26
N ILE A 207 -2.35 -9.04 16.20
CA ILE A 207 -2.70 -7.64 15.99
C ILE A 207 -1.63 -6.78 16.66
N LEU A 208 -1.03 -5.89 15.87
CA LEU A 208 0.00 -4.93 16.27
C LEU A 208 -0.58 -3.53 16.33
N ILE A 209 -0.37 -2.82 17.45
CA ILE A 209 -0.80 -1.43 17.56
C ILE A 209 0.33 -0.52 17.11
N MET A 210 0.05 0.36 16.15
CA MET A 210 0.93 1.45 15.75
C MET A 210 0.52 2.71 16.51
N VAL A 211 1.30 3.09 17.53
CA VAL A 211 0.98 4.25 18.38
C VAL A 211 2.25 4.93 18.85
N SER A 212 2.21 6.25 18.96
CA SER A 212 3.35 7.02 19.48
C SER A 212 3.57 6.69 20.95
N ILE A 213 4.83 6.72 21.39
CA ILE A 213 5.19 6.71 22.81
C ILE A 213 5.25 8.17 23.28
N GLY A 214 4.84 8.46 24.51
CA GLY A 214 4.88 9.82 25.08
C GLY A 214 6.28 10.44 25.01
N LYS A 215 6.39 11.78 25.13
CA LYS A 215 7.70 12.44 25.12
C LYS A 215 8.54 11.90 26.27
N ASP A 216 9.76 11.43 25.98
CA ASP A 216 10.80 11.38 26.99
C ASP A 216 10.92 12.78 27.58
N SER A 217 10.96 12.89 28.91
CA SER A 217 10.92 14.13 29.69
C SER A 217 12.15 15.05 29.52
N GLY A 218 12.72 15.15 28.32
CA GLY A 218 13.97 15.87 28.02
C GLY A 218 14.08 16.54 26.65
N SER A 219 13.05 16.62 25.81
CA SER A 219 13.12 17.42 24.57
C SER A 219 11.92 18.35 24.37
N SER A 220 12.08 19.60 24.79
CA SER A 220 11.22 20.72 24.41
C SER A 220 11.65 21.26 23.04
N SER A 221 10.91 20.89 22.00
CA SER A 221 10.90 21.64 20.73
C SER A 221 9.58 22.42 20.63
N PRO A 222 9.56 23.67 20.12
CA PRO A 222 8.36 24.48 20.04
C PRO A 222 7.39 23.94 18.96
N PRO A 223 6.09 24.23 19.05
CA PRO A 223 5.13 23.84 18.02
C PRO A 223 5.31 24.68 16.75
N ASP A 224 5.52 24.01 15.61
CA ASP A 224 5.54 24.66 14.29
C ASP A 224 4.11 24.94 13.79
N ASN A 225 3.85 26.23 13.56
CA ASN A 225 2.92 26.85 12.61
C ASN A 225 1.47 26.31 12.53
N ALA A 226 0.62 26.86 13.40
CA ALA A 226 -0.79 27.03 13.10
C ALA A 226 -0.97 28.20 12.11
N GLU A 227 -1.50 27.93 10.92
CA GLU A 227 -2.02 28.97 10.02
C GLU A 227 -3.26 29.61 10.68
N THR A 228 -3.13 30.88 11.04
CA THR A 228 -4.20 31.71 11.60
C THR A 228 -5.13 32.19 10.49
N VAL A 229 -6.33 31.61 10.40
CA VAL A 229 -7.49 32.28 9.80
C VAL A 229 -8.23 33.00 10.92
N ARG A 230 -8.37 34.32 10.81
CA ARG A 230 -9.07 35.18 11.78
C ARG A 230 -10.58 34.95 11.72
N GLY A 231 -11.21 34.76 12.88
CA GLY A 231 -12.67 34.84 13.05
C GLY A 231 -13.16 34.20 14.36
N GLU A 232 -13.35 35.06 15.37
CA GLU A 232 -14.13 34.93 16.63
C GLU A 232 -13.83 33.81 17.65
N GLN A 233 -13.80 34.23 18.92
CA GLN A 233 -13.17 33.57 20.07
C GLN A 233 -14.04 32.48 20.70
N GLU A 234 -13.55 31.24 20.69
CA GLU A 234 -13.70 30.31 21.81
C GLU A 234 -12.30 29.89 22.28
N VAL A 235 -12.03 30.07 23.57
CA VAL A 235 -10.76 29.69 24.20
C VAL A 235 -10.66 28.16 24.21
N LYS A 236 -10.03 27.58 23.19
CA LYS A 236 -9.65 26.17 23.18
C LYS A 236 -8.60 25.93 24.26
N LYS A 237 -9.01 25.29 25.35
CA LYS A 237 -8.08 24.64 26.30
C LYS A 237 -7.20 23.68 25.51
N VAL A 238 -5.93 24.03 25.31
CA VAL A 238 -4.91 23.13 24.76
C VAL A 238 -4.64 22.08 25.84
N ILE A 239 -5.23 20.89 25.69
CA ILE A 239 -4.93 19.74 26.54
C ILE A 239 -3.52 19.25 26.18
N PRO A 240 -2.56 19.18 27.13
CA PRO A 240 -1.27 18.55 26.87
C PRO A 240 -1.49 17.07 26.50
N LYS A 241 -0.97 16.65 25.34
CA LYS A 241 -1.03 15.27 24.84
C LYS A 241 -0.03 14.37 25.59
N ASP A 242 -0.24 14.15 26.87
CA ASP A 242 0.45 13.06 27.56
C ASP A 242 -0.18 11.75 27.09
N ILE A 243 0.65 10.90 26.47
CA ILE A 243 0.23 9.56 26.06
C ILE A 243 0.22 8.69 27.31
N ASN A 244 -0.93 8.06 27.58
CA ASN A 244 -1.07 7.09 28.65
C ASN A 244 -0.01 5.98 28.46
N PRO A 245 0.87 5.71 29.44
CA PRO A 245 1.92 4.70 29.29
C PRO A 245 1.38 3.32 28.94
N ARG A 246 0.19 2.95 29.42
CA ARG A 246 -0.47 1.68 29.04
C ARG A 246 -0.71 1.61 27.53
N LEU A 247 -1.14 2.73 26.93
CA LEU A 247 -1.37 2.83 25.50
C LEU A 247 -0.04 2.85 24.73
N GLY A 248 0.93 3.66 25.17
CA GLY A 248 2.26 3.72 24.55
C GLY A 248 2.98 2.37 24.55
N ASN A 249 2.80 1.55 25.61
CA ASN A 249 3.40 0.23 25.74
C ASN A 249 2.87 -0.80 24.72
N LEU A 250 1.71 -0.55 24.09
CA LEU A 250 1.22 -1.39 23.00
C LEU A 250 1.97 -1.14 21.68
N GLY A 251 2.69 -0.02 21.56
CA GLY A 251 3.59 0.30 20.44
C GLY A 251 4.89 -0.51 20.49
N ILE A 252 4.81 -1.83 20.30
CA ILE A 252 5.97 -2.72 20.49
C ILE A 252 6.80 -2.85 19.22
N TYR A 253 6.16 -3.17 18.10
CA TYR A 253 6.83 -3.42 16.81
C TYR A 253 6.60 -2.31 15.79
N ALA A 254 5.78 -1.31 16.14
CA ALA A 254 5.38 -0.23 15.27
C ALA A 254 5.19 1.06 16.06
N VAL A 255 6.22 1.92 16.09
CA VAL A 255 6.18 3.19 16.82
C VAL A 255 6.36 4.34 15.85
N PRO A 256 5.30 5.09 15.53
CA PRO A 256 5.43 6.36 14.82
C PRO A 256 6.38 7.30 15.56
N ARG A 257 7.36 7.84 14.85
CA ARG A 257 8.31 8.85 15.35
C ARG A 257 8.21 10.11 14.49
N PRO A 258 8.34 11.32 15.10
CA PRO A 258 8.47 12.55 14.34
C PRO A 258 9.56 12.41 13.28
N PHE A 259 9.23 12.81 12.05
CA PHE A 259 10.18 12.77 10.96
C PHE A 259 10.96 14.09 10.93
N GLU A 260 12.21 14.06 11.37
CA GLU A 260 13.14 15.20 11.24
C GLU A 260 14.11 14.98 10.07
N ASN A 261 14.79 13.83 10.07
CA ASN A 261 15.62 13.33 8.99
C ASN A 261 15.85 11.82 9.19
N LEU A 262 16.39 11.15 8.18
CA LEU A 262 16.64 9.69 8.21
C LEU A 262 17.77 9.26 9.17
N TYR A 263 18.51 10.21 9.75
CA TYR A 263 19.67 9.98 10.61
C TYR A 263 19.40 10.31 12.08
N HIS A 264 18.16 10.71 12.40
CA HIS A 264 17.80 11.07 13.75
C HIS A 264 17.91 9.85 14.69
N LYS A 265 18.20 10.05 15.99
CA LYS A 265 18.41 8.94 16.95
C LYS A 265 17.25 7.94 16.99
N PHE A 266 16.01 8.44 16.83
CA PHE A 266 14.81 7.60 16.81
C PHE A 266 14.70 6.76 15.52
N SER A 267 15.31 7.21 14.43
CA SER A 267 15.42 6.50 13.14
C SER A 267 16.41 5.33 13.18
N LEU A 268 16.96 5.00 14.36
CA LEU A 268 17.82 3.84 14.58
C LEU A 268 17.16 2.78 15.49
N GLU A 269 15.95 3.04 16.00
CA GLU A 269 15.20 2.08 16.79
C GLU A 269 14.62 0.99 15.88
N PHE A 270 14.67 -0.28 16.27
CA PHE A 270 14.26 -1.39 15.40
C PHE A 270 12.79 -1.34 14.96
N ASN A 271 11.93 -0.68 15.73
CA ASN A 271 10.48 -0.64 15.59
C ASN A 271 9.93 0.72 15.15
N HIS A 272 10.80 1.68 14.81
CA HIS A 272 10.33 3.00 14.41
C HIS A 272 9.62 2.96 13.06
N ILE A 273 8.67 3.89 12.91
CA ILE A 273 7.93 4.13 11.66
C ILE A 273 7.95 5.61 11.35
N HIS A 274 8.31 5.95 10.11
CA HIS A 274 8.15 7.31 9.60
C HIS A 274 6.82 7.46 8.86
N ASN A 275 5.97 8.35 9.37
CA ASN A 275 4.72 8.77 8.71
C ASN A 275 5.02 9.94 7.79
N VAL A 276 4.99 9.72 6.47
CA VAL A 276 5.36 10.70 5.46
C VAL A 276 4.15 10.98 4.55
N SER A 277 3.72 12.23 4.47
CA SER A 277 2.68 12.60 3.51
C SER A 277 3.22 12.53 2.08
N GLU A 278 2.36 12.24 1.10
CA GLU A 278 2.77 12.26 -0.31
C GLU A 278 3.42 13.59 -0.73
N ARG A 279 3.00 14.72 -0.14
CA ARG A 279 3.53 16.06 -0.46
C ARG A 279 4.98 16.20 -0.01
N MET A 280 5.29 15.67 1.18
CA MET A 280 6.66 15.62 1.68
C MET A 280 7.51 14.72 0.79
N PHE A 281 6.98 13.56 0.39
CA PHE A 281 7.67 12.61 -0.48
C PHE A 281 7.96 13.19 -1.88
N SER A 282 7.00 13.88 -2.50
CA SER A 282 7.21 14.50 -3.82
C SER A 282 8.23 15.63 -3.80
N LYS A 283 8.39 16.34 -2.67
CA LYS A 283 9.48 17.31 -2.51
C LYS A 283 10.84 16.63 -2.52
N MET A 284 10.98 15.44 -1.95
CA MET A 284 12.20 14.63 -2.03
C MET A 284 12.48 14.17 -3.47
N GLU A 285 11.50 13.57 -4.13
CA GLU A 285 11.69 12.99 -5.47
C GLU A 285 12.16 14.02 -6.51
N ASN A 286 11.69 15.27 -6.37
CA ASN A 286 12.02 16.36 -7.30
C ASN A 286 13.27 17.17 -6.92
N LYS A 287 13.94 16.87 -5.79
CA LYS A 287 15.23 17.53 -5.48
C LYS A 287 16.31 16.98 -6.42
N PRO A 288 17.02 17.82 -7.19
CA PRO A 288 18.22 17.37 -7.86
C PRO A 288 19.19 16.85 -6.78
N LEU A 289 19.69 15.63 -6.97
CA LEU A 289 20.89 15.20 -6.25
C LEU A 289 21.94 16.27 -6.54
N LEU A 290 22.42 16.96 -5.50
CA LEU A 290 23.44 18.00 -5.64
C LEU A 290 24.53 17.44 -6.56
N ALA A 291 24.70 18.05 -7.73
CA ALA A 291 25.91 17.84 -8.50
C ALA A 291 27.04 18.41 -7.64
N ASP A 292 28.09 17.62 -7.41
CA ASP A 292 29.31 18.10 -6.77
C ASP A 292 29.69 19.44 -7.43
N SER A 293 29.51 20.54 -6.70
CA SER A 293 29.98 21.85 -7.12
C SER A 293 31.47 21.92 -6.84
N SER A 294 32.26 21.16 -7.60
CA SER A 294 33.72 21.25 -7.57
C SER A 294 34.28 22.27 -8.55
N ASP A 295 33.46 22.91 -9.38
CA ASP A 295 33.93 23.85 -10.39
C ASP A 295 33.41 25.28 -10.14
N ASN A 296 34.38 26.18 -9.88
CA ASN A 296 34.32 27.65 -9.80
C ASN A 296 33.78 28.27 -8.50
N VAL A 297 34.67 28.82 -7.65
CA VAL A 297 34.84 30.27 -7.43
C VAL A 297 36.22 30.53 -6.81
N SER A 298 37.06 31.28 -7.53
CA SER A 298 38.22 31.97 -6.99
C SER A 298 37.79 33.13 -6.07
N GLY A 299 38.22 33.11 -4.81
CA GLY A 299 38.62 34.34 -4.09
C GLY A 299 37.55 35.21 -3.44
N GLN A 300 36.64 34.69 -2.60
CA GLN A 300 35.95 35.53 -1.60
C GLN A 300 35.89 34.85 -0.21
N PRO A 301 36.05 35.61 0.89
CA PRO A 301 36.00 35.06 2.24
C PRO A 301 34.55 34.78 2.66
N MET A 302 34.24 33.50 2.79
CA MET A 302 33.47 32.88 3.87
C MET A 302 32.20 33.61 4.34
N ARG A 303 31.14 33.51 3.54
CA ARG A 303 29.75 33.42 4.02
C ARG A 303 29.37 31.92 4.13
N GLU A 304 30.05 31.15 4.99
CA GLU A 304 29.93 29.68 5.04
C GLU A 304 28.85 29.12 5.99
N VAL A 305 28.18 29.94 6.80
CA VAL A 305 27.28 29.40 7.85
C VAL A 305 25.81 29.22 7.37
N THR A 306 25.45 29.76 6.20
CA THR A 306 24.09 29.67 5.65
C THR A 306 23.90 28.64 4.53
N SER A 307 24.98 28.13 3.88
CA SER A 307 24.85 27.07 2.85
C SER A 307 24.88 25.67 3.46
N ILE A 308 25.69 25.41 4.48
CA ILE A 308 25.79 24.09 5.12
C ILE A 308 24.51 23.72 5.88
N THR A 309 23.86 24.69 6.52
CA THR A 309 22.54 24.49 7.15
C THR A 309 21.44 24.22 6.14
N SER A 310 21.53 24.76 4.92
CA SER A 310 20.59 24.47 3.83
C SER A 310 20.91 23.16 3.11
N GLU A 311 22.17 22.72 3.07
CA GLU A 311 22.60 21.38 2.63
C GLU A 311 22.19 20.27 3.63
N ILE A 312 22.33 20.51 4.94
CA ILE A 312 21.83 19.63 6.01
C ILE A 312 20.30 19.54 6.00
N HIS A 313 19.60 20.63 5.64
CA HIS A 313 18.15 20.59 5.37
C HIS A 313 17.79 19.84 4.08
N ASN A 314 18.75 19.68 3.15
CA ASN A 314 18.54 19.04 1.86
C ASN A 314 18.79 17.53 1.86
N GLU A 315 19.52 17.00 2.83
CA GLU A 315 19.74 15.55 3.01
C GLU A 315 18.59 14.80 3.72
N GLN A 316 17.52 15.51 4.13
CA GLN A 316 16.42 14.96 4.94
C GLN A 316 15.78 13.69 4.35
N LEU A 317 15.63 13.64 3.03
CA LEU A 317 15.07 12.52 2.28
C LEU A 317 15.78 12.50 0.92
N THR A 318 16.81 11.66 0.75
CA THR A 318 17.36 11.38 -0.57
C THR A 318 16.77 10.07 -1.11
N PRO A 319 16.60 9.92 -2.43
CA PRO A 319 16.18 8.65 -3.06
C PRO A 319 16.88 7.42 -2.48
N ARG A 320 18.21 7.47 -2.37
CA ARG A 320 19.04 6.40 -1.79
C ARG A 320 18.79 6.21 -0.30
N GLY A 321 18.75 7.29 0.49
CA GLY A 321 18.49 7.22 1.93
C GLY A 321 17.16 6.54 2.24
N VAL A 322 16.12 6.84 1.45
CA VAL A 322 14.78 6.24 1.62
C VAL A 322 14.79 4.75 1.31
N VAL A 323 15.44 4.32 0.22
CA VAL A 323 15.57 2.89 -0.10
C VAL A 323 16.30 2.14 1.02
N LEU A 324 17.40 2.71 1.53
CA LEU A 324 18.20 2.10 2.60
C LEU A 324 17.43 2.05 3.94
N HIS A 325 16.74 3.13 4.28
CA HIS A 325 15.85 3.17 5.43
C HIS A 325 14.78 2.08 5.32
N ASN A 326 14.05 2.04 4.19
CA ASN A 326 12.96 1.10 3.98
C ASN A 326 13.44 -0.35 3.89
N ALA A 327 14.72 -0.61 3.62
CA ALA A 327 15.29 -1.95 3.71
C ALA A 327 15.36 -2.46 5.17
N LEU A 328 15.47 -1.58 6.16
CA LEU A 328 15.69 -1.94 7.57
C LEU A 328 14.51 -1.62 8.48
N TYR A 329 13.72 -0.61 8.14
CA TYR A 329 12.69 -0.02 8.97
C TYR A 329 11.41 0.23 8.16
N LEU A 330 10.35 0.65 8.84
CA LEU A 330 9.04 0.84 8.23
C LEU A 330 8.81 2.31 7.86
N MET A 331 8.17 2.51 6.72
CA MET A 331 7.64 3.82 6.31
C MET A 331 6.17 3.70 5.94
N ARG A 332 5.38 4.64 6.46
CA ARG A 332 3.97 4.83 6.09
C ARG A 332 3.84 6.06 5.19
N ILE A 333 3.28 5.86 4.02
CA ILE A 333 2.84 6.92 3.12
C ILE A 333 1.33 7.08 3.24
N TYR A 334 0.85 8.32 3.34
CA TYR A 334 -0.58 8.62 3.38
C TYR A 334 -0.97 9.78 2.44
N PRO A 335 -2.25 9.85 2.02
CA PRO A 335 -2.78 10.90 1.15
C PRO A 335 -2.64 12.29 1.78
N ASN A 336 -2.37 13.32 1.00
CA ASN A 336 -2.34 14.70 1.49
C ASN A 336 -3.74 15.18 1.90
N GLY A 337 -3.84 16.01 2.93
CA GLY A 337 -5.09 16.59 3.43
C GLY A 337 -5.88 17.39 2.38
N TYR A 338 -5.24 17.89 1.31
CA TYR A 338 -5.95 18.54 0.19
C TYR A 338 -6.74 17.58 -0.70
N ARG A 339 -6.66 16.26 -0.50
CA ARG A 339 -7.44 15.26 -1.25
C ARG A 339 -8.85 15.11 -0.68
N PHE A 340 -9.59 16.21 -0.63
CA PHE A 340 -10.95 16.27 -0.08
C PHE A 340 -11.94 15.30 -0.75
N ASN A 341 -11.67 14.92 -2.01
CA ASN A 341 -12.45 13.94 -2.78
C ASN A 341 -12.00 12.49 -2.62
N SER A 342 -11.20 12.21 -1.58
CA SER A 342 -10.65 10.88 -1.26
C SER A 342 -9.85 10.25 -2.40
N SER A 343 -9.32 11.05 -3.33
CA SER A 343 -8.39 10.54 -4.36
C SER A 343 -7.13 9.94 -3.72
N ASN A 344 -6.41 9.11 -4.47
CA ASN A 344 -5.20 8.48 -3.96
C ASN A 344 -3.90 9.02 -4.55
N PRO A 345 -2.81 9.02 -3.75
CA PRO A 345 -1.46 9.16 -4.26
C PRO A 345 -1.12 8.00 -5.21
N PHE A 346 -0.18 8.19 -6.15
CA PHE A 346 0.16 7.15 -7.13
C PHE A 346 1.08 6.08 -6.54
N ALA A 347 0.47 5.02 -5.99
CA ALA A 347 1.14 4.01 -5.16
C ALA A 347 2.46 3.42 -5.70
N PRO A 348 2.60 3.11 -7.01
CA PRO A 348 3.82 2.48 -7.53
C PRO A 348 5.10 3.31 -7.34
N VAL A 349 5.01 4.63 -7.22
CA VAL A 349 6.18 5.47 -6.93
C VAL A 349 6.77 5.11 -5.57
N TYR A 350 5.94 4.98 -4.54
CA TYR A 350 6.42 4.69 -3.18
C TYR A 350 6.87 3.24 -3.02
N TRP A 351 6.19 2.29 -3.68
CA TRP A 351 6.63 0.89 -3.73
C TRP A 351 7.98 0.75 -4.42
N ALA A 352 8.26 1.54 -5.45
CA ALA A 352 9.60 1.58 -6.01
C ALA A 352 10.63 1.94 -4.93
N TYR A 353 10.38 2.92 -4.09
CA TYR A 353 11.27 3.26 -2.97
C TYR A 353 11.22 2.30 -1.77
N GLY A 354 10.50 1.19 -1.86
CA GLY A 354 10.42 0.16 -0.82
C GLY A 354 9.52 0.50 0.37
N ALA A 355 8.71 1.57 0.28
CA ALA A 355 7.79 1.93 1.36
C ALA A 355 6.73 0.83 1.53
N GLN A 356 6.61 0.31 2.76
CA GLN A 356 5.82 -0.89 3.04
C GLN A 356 4.33 -0.57 3.18
N ILE A 357 4.00 0.51 3.88
CA ILE A 357 2.64 0.89 4.25
C ILE A 357 2.22 2.06 3.38
N VAL A 358 1.71 1.80 2.17
CA VAL A 358 1.15 2.86 1.31
C VAL A 358 -0.36 2.89 1.53
N ALA A 359 -0.81 3.71 2.48
CA ALA A 359 -2.21 3.79 2.88
C ALA A 359 -3.03 4.53 1.81
N LEU A 360 -4.08 3.89 1.33
CA LEU A 360 -4.99 4.43 0.30
C LEU A 360 -6.39 4.61 0.87
N ASN A 361 -7.17 5.51 0.29
CA ASN A 361 -8.62 5.62 0.50
C ASN A 361 -9.33 4.50 -0.27
N TRP A 362 -9.69 3.40 0.39
CA TRP A 362 -10.25 2.18 -0.23
C TRP A 362 -11.65 2.36 -0.83
N GLN A 363 -12.38 3.36 -0.37
CA GLN A 363 -13.70 3.77 -0.86
C GLN A 363 -13.65 4.49 -2.22
N LYS A 364 -12.44 4.75 -2.76
CA LYS A 364 -12.24 5.37 -4.07
C LYS A 364 -11.58 4.40 -5.06
N VAL A 365 -12.36 3.87 -6.00
CA VAL A 365 -11.80 3.08 -7.10
C VAL A 365 -11.11 3.99 -8.13
N ASP A 366 -9.80 4.14 -7.97
CA ASP A 366 -8.94 4.87 -8.90
C ASP A 366 -7.75 4.01 -9.35
N LYS A 367 -6.86 4.59 -10.15
CA LYS A 367 -5.70 3.87 -10.69
C LYS A 367 -4.84 3.24 -9.59
N SER A 368 -4.66 3.89 -8.45
CA SER A 368 -3.83 3.36 -7.36
C SER A 368 -4.51 2.19 -6.66
N ASN A 369 -5.81 2.30 -6.37
CA ASN A 369 -6.55 1.18 -5.78
C ASN A 369 -6.63 -0.04 -6.72
N MET A 370 -6.76 0.17 -8.03
CA MET A 370 -6.71 -0.94 -9.00
C MET A 370 -5.36 -1.67 -8.97
N LEU A 371 -4.26 -0.93 -8.83
CA LEU A 371 -2.92 -1.52 -8.72
C LEU A 371 -2.66 -2.13 -7.33
N ASN A 372 -3.26 -1.57 -6.28
CA ASN A 372 -3.23 -2.14 -4.93
C ASN A 372 -3.93 -3.50 -4.91
N GLN A 373 -5.11 -3.59 -5.52
CA GLN A 373 -5.80 -4.85 -5.73
C GLN A 373 -4.87 -5.83 -6.47
N ALA A 374 -4.32 -5.42 -7.62
CA ALA A 374 -3.45 -6.27 -8.43
C ALA A 374 -2.13 -6.71 -7.74
N LEU A 375 -1.58 -5.90 -6.83
CA LEU A 375 -0.36 -6.24 -6.09
C LEU A 375 -0.64 -7.32 -5.03
N PHE A 376 -1.73 -7.15 -4.27
CA PHE A 376 -2.03 -7.96 -3.09
C PHE A 376 -3.03 -9.10 -3.33
N GLU A 377 -3.55 -9.24 -4.54
CA GLU A 377 -4.50 -10.29 -4.89
C GLU A 377 -3.91 -11.68 -4.64
N GLY A 378 -4.59 -12.49 -3.84
CA GLY A 378 -4.14 -13.84 -3.47
C GLY A 378 -2.98 -13.88 -2.47
N THR A 379 -2.38 -12.75 -2.06
CA THR A 379 -1.14 -12.76 -1.26
C THR A 379 -1.37 -12.69 0.26
N GLY A 380 -2.63 -12.75 0.71
CA GLY A 380 -2.98 -12.56 2.12
C GLY A 380 -2.62 -11.15 2.65
N GLY A 381 -2.41 -10.18 1.75
CA GLY A 381 -2.12 -8.78 2.09
C GLY A 381 -0.65 -8.44 2.32
N TYR A 382 0.26 -9.40 2.10
CA TYR A 382 1.71 -9.20 2.18
C TYR A 382 2.38 -9.61 0.88
N VAL A 383 3.34 -8.82 0.40
CA VAL A 383 4.13 -9.13 -0.80
C VAL A 383 5.59 -8.87 -0.53
N LEU A 384 6.46 -9.88 -0.70
CA LEU A 384 7.90 -9.69 -0.48
C LEU A 384 8.43 -8.62 -1.44
N LYS A 385 9.20 -7.66 -0.90
CA LYS A 385 9.82 -6.61 -1.71
C LYS A 385 10.87 -7.23 -2.66
N PRO A 386 11.06 -6.66 -3.87
CA PRO A 386 12.11 -7.09 -4.79
C PRO A 386 13.50 -7.12 -4.15
N GLY A 387 14.37 -8.03 -4.58
CA GLY A 387 15.66 -8.32 -3.94
C GLY A 387 16.62 -7.12 -3.76
N GLY A 388 16.46 -6.02 -4.53
CA GLY A 388 17.23 -4.78 -4.31
C GLY A 388 16.76 -3.94 -3.12
N GLN A 389 15.55 -4.18 -2.61
CA GLN A 389 14.91 -3.47 -1.50
C GLN A 389 14.89 -4.30 -0.20
N VAL A 390 15.45 -5.51 -0.25
CA VAL A 390 15.65 -6.42 0.88
C VAL A 390 17.16 -6.64 0.99
N ARG A 391 17.78 -6.26 2.10
CA ARG A 391 19.21 -6.53 2.34
C ARG A 391 19.37 -7.33 3.62
N ASP A 392 20.20 -8.37 3.57
CA ASP A 392 20.37 -9.28 4.70
C ASP A 392 20.99 -8.56 5.91
N SER A 393 20.40 -8.80 7.08
CA SER A 393 20.35 -7.83 8.17
C SER A 393 21.64 -7.73 8.99
N THR A 394 22.54 -8.71 8.94
CA THR A 394 23.69 -8.76 9.86
C THR A 394 24.87 -7.94 9.33
N THR A 395 25.34 -8.24 8.12
CA THR A 395 26.45 -7.50 7.47
C THR A 395 26.00 -6.11 7.03
N THR A 396 24.74 -5.96 6.61
CA THR A 396 24.21 -4.67 6.14
C THR A 396 23.93 -3.70 7.27
N ARG A 397 23.42 -4.13 8.44
CA ARG A 397 23.29 -3.21 9.60
C ARG A 397 24.66 -2.79 10.14
N ALA A 398 25.66 -3.66 10.08
CA ALA A 398 27.03 -3.31 10.44
C ALA A 398 27.61 -2.29 9.45
N SER A 399 27.53 -2.57 8.15
CA SER A 399 27.99 -1.70 7.06
C SER A 399 27.25 -0.36 7.00
N LEU A 400 25.92 -0.38 7.02
CA LEU A 400 25.07 0.82 6.98
C LEU A 400 25.12 1.56 8.30
N GLY A 401 25.19 0.86 9.43
CA GLY A 401 25.48 1.48 10.73
C GLY A 401 26.86 2.13 10.73
N VAL A 402 27.87 1.54 10.08
CA VAL A 402 29.19 2.18 9.85
C VAL A 402 29.06 3.37 8.91
N GLN A 403 28.32 3.28 7.80
CA GLN A 403 28.15 4.39 6.85
C GLN A 403 27.36 5.55 7.46
N MET A 404 26.29 5.26 8.21
CA MET A 404 25.53 6.26 8.95
C MET A 404 26.32 6.82 10.14
N ARG A 405 27.17 6.02 10.80
CA ARG A 405 28.14 6.52 11.80
C ARG A 405 29.17 7.43 11.16
N GLN A 406 29.82 7.01 10.08
CA GLN A 406 30.80 7.80 9.34
C GLN A 406 30.19 9.10 8.81
N LEU A 407 28.95 9.06 8.34
CA LEU A 407 28.23 10.25 7.92
C LEU A 407 27.89 11.16 9.12
N ALA A 408 27.42 10.61 10.23
CA ALA A 408 27.17 11.35 11.47
C ALA A 408 28.46 11.93 12.10
N ASP A 409 29.59 11.24 11.97
CA ASP A 409 30.90 11.66 12.45
C ASP A 409 31.47 12.76 11.55
N LYS A 410 31.34 12.65 10.22
CA LYS A 410 31.62 13.73 9.28
C LYS A 410 30.75 14.97 9.54
N MET A 411 29.47 14.78 9.85
CA MET A 411 28.55 15.86 10.24
C MET A 411 28.98 16.54 11.56
N LYS A 412 29.56 15.79 12.51
CA LYS A 412 30.09 16.35 13.77
C LYS A 412 31.39 17.13 13.56
N GLU A 413 32.31 16.61 12.75
CA GLU A 413 33.55 17.30 12.38
C GLU A 413 33.25 18.63 11.68
N SER A 414 32.22 18.68 10.82
CA SER A 414 31.81 19.91 10.14
C SER A 414 31.06 20.92 11.02
N LEU A 415 30.50 20.50 12.16
CA LEU A 415 29.68 21.35 13.05
C LEU A 415 30.41 21.82 14.33
N ASN A 416 31.64 21.36 14.59
CA ASN A 416 32.43 21.70 15.78
C ASN A 416 31.67 21.52 17.12
N ILE A 417 30.79 20.52 17.21
CA ILE A 417 30.00 20.23 18.42
C ILE A 417 30.72 19.15 19.24
N ASN A 418 31.47 19.60 20.25
CA ASN A 418 32.00 18.72 21.29
C ASN A 418 30.86 18.29 22.24
N GLY A 419 30.55 16.99 22.30
CA GLY A 419 29.56 16.48 23.27
C GLY A 419 29.33 14.96 23.28
N GLY A 420 30.08 14.25 24.12
CA GLY A 420 29.57 13.33 25.16
C GLY A 420 28.62 12.16 24.87
N PHE A 421 28.30 11.79 23.62
CA PHE A 421 27.30 10.74 23.36
C PHE A 421 27.90 9.32 23.16
N HIS A 422 29.23 9.23 22.99
CA HIS A 422 29.87 8.02 22.46
C HIS A 422 30.12 6.90 23.49
N GLU A 423 29.97 7.18 24.78
CA GLU A 423 30.32 6.22 25.83
C GLU A 423 29.21 5.18 26.08
N GLN A 424 27.94 5.51 25.81
CA GLN A 424 26.80 4.61 26.00
C GLN A 424 26.56 3.63 24.83
N ILE A 425 27.07 3.93 23.63
CA ILE A 425 26.92 3.06 22.43
C ILE A 425 27.99 1.96 22.40
N ARG A 426 29.20 2.25 22.92
CA ARG A 426 30.32 1.30 22.99
C ARG A 426 29.94 0.02 23.74
N ASP A 427 29.20 0.15 24.84
CA ASP A 427 28.84 -0.98 25.70
C ASP A 427 27.69 -1.85 25.17
N LYS A 428 26.81 -1.32 24.31
CA LYS A 428 25.67 -2.08 23.77
C LYS A 428 25.98 -2.91 22.52
N ILE A 429 27.06 -2.60 21.81
CA ILE A 429 27.39 -3.25 20.52
C ILE A 429 28.62 -4.17 20.62
N GLY A 430 29.46 -4.01 21.65
CA GLY A 430 30.79 -4.64 21.73
C GLY A 430 30.89 -6.09 22.24
N LYS A 431 29.81 -6.81 22.54
CA LYS A 431 29.89 -8.22 23.00
C LYS A 431 28.84 -9.12 22.35
N ARG A 432 29.05 -9.46 21.08
CA ARG A 432 28.51 -10.71 20.51
C ARG A 432 29.63 -11.41 19.77
N GLN A 433 30.23 -12.39 20.46
CA GLN A 433 31.11 -13.35 19.81
C GLN A 433 30.31 -14.18 18.81
N SER A 434 30.89 -14.29 17.63
CA SER A 434 30.42 -15.01 16.45
C SER A 434 30.52 -16.52 16.66
N HIS A 435 29.40 -17.20 16.92
CA HIS A 435 29.26 -18.63 16.64
C HIS A 435 27.90 -18.88 15.98
N ALA A 436 27.89 -18.84 14.65
CA ALA A 436 26.87 -19.51 13.85
C ALA A 436 27.59 -20.11 12.64
N SER A 437 27.63 -21.44 12.63
CA SER A 437 28.19 -22.27 11.58
C SER A 437 27.37 -22.14 10.30
N ASP A 438 28.06 -21.91 9.19
CA ASP A 438 27.52 -21.93 7.84
C ASP A 438 26.94 -23.31 7.49
N SER A 439 25.65 -23.36 7.22
CA SER A 439 25.06 -24.35 6.32
C SER A 439 23.85 -23.74 5.62
N MET A 440 24.10 -22.83 4.67
CA MET A 440 23.06 -22.38 3.74
C MET A 440 22.91 -23.41 2.62
N THR A 441 21.85 -24.21 2.71
CA THR A 441 21.30 -24.91 1.55
C THR A 441 20.66 -23.88 0.63
N ASN A 442 21.23 -23.73 -0.57
CA ASN A 442 20.62 -23.02 -1.69
C ASN A 442 19.19 -23.54 -1.93
N GLN A 443 18.17 -22.74 -1.58
CA GLN A 443 16.83 -22.89 -2.13
C GLN A 443 16.62 -21.83 -3.22
N PRO A 444 16.02 -22.19 -4.36
CA PRO A 444 15.94 -21.32 -5.52
C PRO A 444 14.90 -20.23 -5.28
N THR A 445 15.34 -18.97 -5.21
CA THR A 445 14.45 -17.80 -5.28
C THR A 445 13.70 -17.82 -6.61
N PRO A 446 12.37 -17.55 -6.63
CA PRO A 446 11.62 -17.41 -7.88
C PRO A 446 12.30 -16.36 -8.77
N ARG A 447 12.65 -16.78 -9.98
CA ARG A 447 13.46 -16.02 -10.95
C ARG A 447 12.77 -14.69 -11.32
N LYS A 448 13.54 -13.59 -11.31
CA LYS A 448 13.25 -12.32 -11.98
C LYS A 448 12.58 -12.58 -13.35
N ARG A 449 11.28 -12.32 -13.49
CA ARG A 449 10.60 -12.34 -14.80
C ARG A 449 10.72 -10.96 -15.46
N THR A 450 11.93 -10.65 -15.91
CA THR A 450 12.21 -9.50 -16.78
C THR A 450 12.46 -10.00 -18.19
N GLY A 451 12.04 -9.24 -19.20
CA GLY A 451 12.15 -9.65 -20.59
C GLY A 451 11.02 -9.10 -21.43
N LYS A 452 10.89 -9.60 -22.66
CA LYS A 452 9.81 -9.21 -23.56
C LYS A 452 8.58 -10.05 -23.27
N LEU A 453 7.46 -9.39 -23.04
CA LEU A 453 6.17 -10.03 -22.81
C LEU A 453 5.18 -9.57 -23.87
N ARG A 454 4.66 -10.52 -24.64
CA ARG A 454 3.51 -10.31 -25.51
C ARG A 454 2.23 -10.49 -24.68
N VAL A 455 1.37 -9.49 -24.72
CA VAL A 455 0.04 -9.51 -24.08
C VAL A 455 -1.01 -9.35 -25.17
N GLU A 456 -1.96 -10.27 -25.19
CA GLU A 456 -3.06 -10.28 -26.14
C GLU A 456 -4.39 -10.13 -25.38
N LEU A 457 -5.25 -9.23 -25.85
CA LEU A 457 -6.64 -9.12 -25.44
C LEU A 457 -7.49 -9.59 -26.62
N LEU A 458 -7.99 -10.83 -26.51
CA LEU A 458 -8.63 -11.51 -27.63
C LEU A 458 -10.08 -11.10 -27.76
N GLY A 459 -10.82 -11.11 -26.65
CA GLY A 459 -12.21 -10.67 -26.62
C GLY A 459 -12.73 -10.55 -25.20
N ALA A 460 -13.97 -10.06 -25.08
CA ALA A 460 -14.75 -10.07 -23.85
C ALA A 460 -16.20 -10.44 -24.17
N GLN A 461 -16.95 -10.87 -23.16
CA GLN A 461 -18.40 -11.07 -23.27
C GLN A 461 -19.13 -10.26 -22.20
N ASN A 462 -20.37 -9.85 -22.52
CA ASN A 462 -21.30 -9.20 -21.60
C ASN A 462 -20.74 -7.99 -20.84
N LEU A 463 -19.83 -7.22 -21.46
CA LEU A 463 -19.30 -6.02 -20.82
C LEU A 463 -20.45 -5.07 -20.42
N PRO A 464 -20.46 -4.54 -19.19
CA PRO A 464 -21.54 -3.69 -18.73
C PRO A 464 -21.46 -2.31 -19.40
N LEU A 465 -22.55 -1.56 -19.33
CA LEU A 465 -22.51 -0.13 -19.62
C LEU A 465 -21.77 0.64 -18.51
N PRO A 466 -21.25 1.85 -18.80
CA PRO A 466 -20.76 2.75 -17.75
C PRO A 466 -21.83 3.03 -16.70
N ALA A 467 -21.40 3.48 -15.52
CA ALA A 467 -22.33 3.84 -14.45
C ALA A 467 -23.36 4.85 -14.97
N ASN A 468 -24.65 4.54 -14.79
CA ASN A 468 -25.83 5.26 -15.28
C ASN A 468 -26.31 4.93 -16.71
N GLY A 469 -25.69 3.98 -17.42
CA GLY A 469 -26.24 3.51 -18.70
C GLY A 469 -27.41 2.55 -18.50
N ASP A 470 -28.49 2.76 -19.24
CA ASP A 470 -29.69 1.92 -19.19
C ASP A 470 -29.57 0.69 -20.10
N VAL A 471 -30.17 -0.44 -19.72
CA VAL A 471 -30.09 -1.71 -20.47
C VAL A 471 -30.55 -1.56 -21.93
N GLU A 472 -31.47 -0.63 -22.20
CA GLU A 472 -31.95 -0.32 -23.56
C GLU A 472 -30.83 0.26 -24.45
N GLU A 473 -29.79 0.87 -23.88
CA GLU A 473 -28.63 1.42 -24.58
C GLU A 473 -27.62 0.34 -25.00
N LEU A 474 -27.80 -0.93 -24.60
CA LEU A 474 -26.92 -2.03 -25.01
C LEU A 474 -26.89 -2.24 -26.52
N VAL A 475 -27.96 -1.85 -27.23
CA VAL A 475 -28.05 -1.94 -28.69
C VAL A 475 -27.02 -1.04 -29.37
N ASP A 476 -26.75 0.13 -28.78
CA ASP A 476 -25.78 1.11 -29.26
C ASP A 476 -24.44 1.04 -28.52
N PHE A 477 -24.24 0.01 -27.68
CA PHE A 477 -23.03 -0.12 -26.90
C PHE A 477 -21.81 -0.39 -27.79
N ARG A 478 -20.86 0.54 -27.72
CA ARG A 478 -19.64 0.56 -28.53
C ARG A 478 -18.38 0.40 -27.70
N PRO A 479 -18.02 -0.81 -27.23
CA PRO A 479 -16.89 -0.98 -26.33
C PRO A 479 -15.53 -0.84 -27.00
N TYR A 480 -14.58 -0.31 -26.25
CA TYR A 480 -13.14 -0.39 -26.52
C TYR A 480 -12.37 -0.48 -25.20
N ALA A 481 -11.13 -0.97 -25.27
CA ALA A 481 -10.29 -1.20 -24.10
C ALA A 481 -9.03 -0.34 -24.15
N LYS A 482 -8.66 0.20 -22.98
CA LYS A 482 -7.36 0.81 -22.71
C LYS A 482 -6.49 -0.20 -21.97
N VAL A 483 -5.38 -0.60 -22.57
CA VAL A 483 -4.42 -1.54 -21.98
C VAL A 483 -3.14 -0.78 -21.62
N GLN A 484 -2.73 -0.87 -20.36
CA GLN A 484 -1.60 -0.13 -19.82
C GLN A 484 -0.59 -1.07 -19.16
N LEU A 485 0.67 -0.95 -19.56
CA LEU A 485 1.80 -1.43 -18.78
C LEU A 485 2.23 -0.32 -17.82
N ILE A 486 2.39 -0.66 -16.55
CA ILE A 486 2.92 0.22 -15.51
C ILE A 486 4.06 -0.53 -14.84
N ALA A 487 5.29 -0.05 -14.99
CA ALA A 487 6.47 -0.67 -14.38
C ALA A 487 7.14 0.34 -13.44
N ALA A 488 7.24 -0.02 -12.17
CA ALA A 488 7.92 0.77 -11.15
C ALA A 488 9.25 0.12 -10.80
N SER A 489 10.32 0.90 -10.72
CA SER A 489 11.65 0.39 -10.38
C SER A 489 12.47 1.48 -9.73
N VAL A 490 13.26 1.11 -8.74
CA VAL A 490 14.40 1.94 -8.31
C VAL A 490 15.44 1.88 -9.43
N PRO A 491 15.90 3.01 -9.97
CA PRO A 491 17.12 3.04 -10.76
C PRO A 491 18.27 2.34 -10.01
N GLU A 492 18.86 1.31 -10.61
CA GLU A 492 19.93 0.46 -10.03
C GLU A 492 21.08 1.28 -9.42
N LYS A 493 21.40 2.42 -10.05
CA LYS A 493 22.37 3.41 -9.57
C LYS A 493 22.14 3.99 -8.18
N TYR A 494 20.91 3.96 -7.63
CA TYR A 494 20.68 4.38 -6.24
C TYR A 494 21.19 3.36 -5.21
N LEU A 495 21.46 2.12 -5.62
CA LEU A 495 21.92 1.03 -4.76
C LEU A 495 23.45 0.93 -4.68
N ASP A 496 24.15 1.39 -5.72
CA ASP A 496 25.55 1.01 -5.96
C ASP A 496 26.57 2.17 -5.84
N GLU A 497 26.27 3.43 -6.25
CA GLU A 497 27.26 4.52 -6.18
C GLU A 497 26.70 5.88 -5.67
N PRO A 498 27.43 6.63 -4.83
CA PRO A 498 27.08 8.01 -4.48
C PRO A 498 27.31 8.96 -5.67
N GLY A 499 26.43 9.95 -5.88
CA GLY A 499 26.73 11.12 -6.73
C GLY A 499 26.34 11.05 -8.22
N ILE A 500 25.79 9.94 -8.74
CA ILE A 500 25.39 9.90 -10.16
C ILE A 500 23.98 10.50 -10.36
N PRO A 501 23.81 11.55 -11.20
CA PRO A 501 22.50 12.12 -11.51
C PRO A 501 21.52 11.11 -12.11
N SER A 502 20.26 11.16 -11.66
CA SER A 502 19.19 10.32 -12.17
C SER A 502 18.42 10.96 -13.32
N SER A 503 18.69 10.53 -14.56
CA SER A 503 17.91 10.91 -15.76
C SER A 503 16.72 9.98 -16.08
N GLY A 504 16.22 9.18 -15.14
CA GLY A 504 15.17 8.17 -15.39
C GLY A 504 13.94 8.32 -14.50
N LYS A 505 12.74 8.22 -15.09
CA LYS A 505 11.47 8.13 -14.32
C LYS A 505 11.41 6.81 -13.55
N VAL A 506 11.11 6.89 -12.25
CA VAL A 506 10.91 5.74 -11.34
C VAL A 506 9.77 4.83 -11.80
N VAL A 507 8.77 5.42 -12.47
CA VAL A 507 7.66 4.66 -13.08
C VAL A 507 7.62 4.93 -14.59
N LYS A 508 7.67 3.85 -15.37
CA LYS A 508 7.43 3.86 -16.82
C LYS A 508 6.02 3.38 -17.11
N GLN A 509 5.37 4.00 -18.10
CA GLN A 509 4.02 3.66 -18.51
C GLN A 509 3.91 3.61 -20.02
N SER A 510 3.31 2.54 -20.53
CA SER A 510 2.95 2.40 -21.94
C SER A 510 1.45 2.18 -22.04
N THR A 511 0.79 2.86 -22.96
CA THR A 511 -0.67 2.81 -23.12
C THR A 511 -1.02 2.45 -24.55
N HIS A 512 -1.93 1.50 -24.70
CA HIS A 512 -2.48 1.07 -25.96
C HIS A 512 -4.00 1.03 -25.88
N TRP A 513 -4.64 1.02 -27.03
CA TRP A 513 -6.08 0.99 -27.16
C TRP A 513 -6.48 -0.06 -28.19
N THR A 514 -7.60 -0.73 -27.96
CA THR A 514 -8.25 -1.53 -28.99
C THR A 514 -9.08 -0.64 -29.92
N LYS A 515 -9.56 -1.21 -31.03
CA LYS A 515 -10.60 -0.58 -31.85
C LYS A 515 -11.93 -0.56 -31.09
N THR A 516 -12.77 0.43 -31.39
CA THR A 516 -14.18 0.41 -31.01
C THR A 516 -14.93 -0.63 -31.84
N LEU A 517 -15.67 -1.52 -31.18
CA LEU A 517 -16.55 -2.50 -31.80
C LEU A 517 -17.98 -2.29 -31.29
N ASN A 518 -18.96 -2.97 -31.90
CA ASN A 518 -20.37 -2.91 -31.49
C ASN A 518 -20.74 -4.13 -30.64
N GLY A 519 -21.68 -3.92 -29.71
CA GLY A 519 -22.23 -4.96 -28.85
C GLY A 519 -21.38 -5.26 -27.61
N PRO A 520 -21.97 -5.88 -26.57
CA PRO A 520 -21.32 -6.11 -25.29
C PRO A 520 -20.28 -7.22 -25.28
N SER A 521 -20.17 -8.00 -26.36
CA SER A 521 -19.25 -9.13 -26.50
C SER A 521 -18.20 -8.94 -27.61
N PRO A 522 -17.32 -7.94 -27.50
CA PRO A 522 -16.37 -7.61 -28.56
C PRO A 522 -15.23 -8.63 -28.70
N ILE A 523 -14.89 -8.98 -29.94
CA ILE A 523 -13.70 -9.79 -30.30
C ILE A 523 -12.64 -8.88 -30.97
N TRP A 524 -11.60 -8.50 -30.22
CA TRP A 524 -10.58 -7.55 -30.69
C TRP A 524 -9.36 -8.20 -31.35
N ASN A 525 -8.93 -9.38 -30.89
CA ASN A 525 -7.67 -10.01 -31.30
C ASN A 525 -6.46 -9.04 -31.29
N ALA A 526 -6.39 -8.19 -30.28
CA ALA A 526 -5.35 -7.17 -30.16
C ALA A 526 -4.13 -7.71 -29.41
N ALA A 527 -2.92 -7.33 -29.84
CA ALA A 527 -1.68 -7.81 -29.25
C ALA A 527 -0.63 -6.69 -29.17
N TRP A 528 0.13 -6.68 -28.08
CA TRP A 528 1.22 -5.74 -27.85
C TRP A 528 2.42 -6.44 -27.22
N VAL A 529 3.62 -5.94 -27.49
CA VAL A 529 4.87 -6.41 -26.86
C VAL A 529 5.38 -5.34 -25.91
N TYR A 530 5.68 -5.76 -24.69
CA TYR A 530 6.14 -4.92 -23.60
C TYR A 530 7.52 -5.35 -23.12
N ASP A 531 8.39 -4.38 -22.86
CA ASP A 531 9.65 -4.62 -22.15
C ASP A 531 9.42 -4.56 -20.64
N ILE A 532 9.48 -5.72 -19.98
CA ILE A 532 9.31 -5.86 -18.55
C ILE A 532 10.66 -5.68 -17.86
N THR A 533 10.85 -4.54 -17.21
CA THR A 533 12.13 -4.16 -16.60
C THR A 533 12.15 -4.29 -15.07
N SER A 534 11.05 -4.75 -14.46
CA SER A 534 10.91 -4.79 -13.00
C SER A 534 9.89 -5.83 -12.54
N GLU A 535 10.08 -6.35 -11.33
CA GLU A 535 9.13 -7.21 -10.62
C GLU A 535 7.87 -6.47 -10.14
N LEU A 536 7.92 -5.13 -10.10
CA LEU A 536 6.76 -4.25 -9.87
C LEU A 536 6.19 -3.76 -11.19
N ALA A 537 5.88 -4.71 -12.08
CA ALA A 537 5.22 -4.45 -13.35
C ALA A 537 3.78 -4.97 -13.33
N PHE A 538 2.87 -4.17 -13.88
CA PHE A 538 1.44 -4.40 -13.87
C PHE A 538 0.86 -4.23 -15.26
N ILE A 539 -0.08 -5.11 -15.61
CA ILE A 539 -1.03 -4.85 -16.68
C ILE A 539 -2.31 -4.33 -16.06
N ARG A 540 -2.83 -3.24 -16.62
CA ARG A 540 -4.12 -2.65 -16.23
C ARG A 540 -4.96 -2.42 -17.47
N ILE A 541 -6.19 -2.92 -17.44
CA ILE A 541 -7.17 -2.82 -18.51
C ILE A 541 -8.38 -2.06 -17.99
N LYS A 542 -8.86 -1.11 -18.77
CA LYS A 542 -10.17 -0.48 -18.57
C LYS A 542 -10.98 -0.60 -19.83
N PHE A 543 -12.24 -0.98 -19.69
CA PHE A 543 -13.22 -0.99 -20.75
C PHE A 543 -14.02 0.30 -20.71
N PHE A 544 -14.36 0.84 -21.89
CA PHE A 544 -15.05 2.11 -22.08
C PHE A 544 -16.14 1.95 -23.11
N HIS A 545 -17.18 2.76 -23.00
CA HIS A 545 -18.17 2.97 -24.05
C HIS A 545 -17.77 4.17 -24.91
N ASN A 546 -17.81 4.07 -26.24
CA ASN A 546 -17.70 5.22 -27.12
C ASN A 546 -19.10 5.73 -27.51
N ASP A 547 -19.56 6.80 -26.87
CA ASP A 547 -20.87 7.41 -27.11
C ASP A 547 -20.88 8.39 -28.30
N GLY A 548 -19.72 8.62 -28.94
CA GLY A 548 -19.58 9.54 -30.07
C GLY A 548 -19.53 11.02 -29.67
N ILE A 549 -19.57 11.36 -28.38
CA ILE A 549 -19.46 12.71 -27.85
C ILE A 549 -17.97 13.01 -27.56
N LEU A 550 -17.53 14.25 -27.80
CA LEU A 550 -16.13 14.70 -27.60
C LEU A 550 -15.68 14.74 -26.11
N ALA A 551 -16.45 14.17 -25.20
CA ALA A 551 -16.13 14.09 -23.79
C ALA A 551 -15.23 12.88 -23.47
N GLN A 552 -14.63 12.90 -22.29
CA GLN A 552 -13.86 11.75 -21.80
C GLN A 552 -14.82 10.62 -21.44
N ASN A 553 -14.96 9.63 -22.33
CA ASN A 553 -15.80 8.44 -22.14
C ASN A 553 -15.64 7.82 -20.75
N ASP A 554 -16.77 7.51 -20.11
CA ASP A 554 -16.79 6.85 -18.82
C ASP A 554 -16.43 5.36 -18.94
N PRO A 555 -15.66 4.83 -17.99
CA PRO A 555 -15.33 3.41 -17.98
C PRO A 555 -16.51 2.55 -17.52
N SER A 556 -16.65 1.37 -18.12
CA SER A 556 -17.63 0.37 -17.71
C SER A 556 -17.08 -0.63 -16.70
N ALA A 557 -15.90 -1.15 -16.96
CA ALA A 557 -15.26 -2.15 -16.13
C ALA A 557 -13.73 -2.00 -16.17
N TRP A 558 -13.05 -2.70 -15.27
CA TRP A 558 -11.60 -2.70 -15.22
C TRP A 558 -11.05 -4.03 -14.72
N TRP A 559 -9.82 -4.34 -15.11
CA TRP A 559 -9.08 -5.48 -14.57
C TRP A 559 -7.61 -5.10 -14.47
N ALA A 560 -6.87 -5.65 -13.51
CA ALA A 560 -5.44 -5.44 -13.40
C ALA A 560 -4.75 -6.63 -12.73
N CYS A 561 -3.50 -6.89 -13.10
CA CYS A 561 -2.68 -7.92 -12.47
C CYS A 561 -1.22 -7.47 -12.35
N ARG A 562 -0.53 -7.97 -11.33
CA ARG A 562 0.95 -7.95 -11.27
C ARG A 562 1.48 -9.03 -12.21
N ILE A 563 2.42 -8.69 -13.08
CA ILE A 563 2.97 -9.60 -14.10
C ILE A 563 3.71 -10.79 -13.47
N GLY A 564 4.40 -10.57 -12.35
CA GLY A 564 5.06 -11.65 -11.60
C GLY A 564 4.12 -12.78 -11.19
N ASN A 565 2.84 -12.46 -10.97
CA ASN A 565 1.83 -13.41 -10.49
C ASN A 565 1.07 -14.09 -11.65
N HIS A 566 1.30 -13.69 -12.91
CA HIS A 566 0.48 -14.18 -14.02
C HIS A 566 1.09 -15.42 -14.69
N LYS A 567 0.24 -16.42 -14.97
CA LYS A 567 0.62 -17.63 -15.72
C LYS A 567 0.79 -17.30 -17.21
N GLU A 568 1.74 -17.97 -17.85
CA GLU A 568 1.87 -17.94 -19.31
C GLU A 568 0.74 -18.75 -19.98
N GLY A 569 0.34 -18.32 -21.18
CA GLY A 569 -0.77 -18.91 -21.93
C GLY A 569 -2.07 -18.14 -21.80
N TYR A 570 -3.16 -18.81 -22.15
CA TYR A 570 -4.51 -18.24 -22.14
C TYR A 570 -5.07 -18.14 -20.72
N THR A 571 -5.82 -17.08 -20.46
CA THR A 571 -6.53 -16.89 -19.19
C THR A 571 -7.87 -16.20 -19.42
N ILE A 572 -8.90 -16.63 -18.71
CA ILE A 572 -10.17 -15.94 -18.60
C ILE A 572 -10.13 -15.13 -17.30
N VAL A 573 -10.45 -13.85 -17.36
CA VAL A 573 -10.50 -12.97 -16.18
C VAL A 573 -11.90 -12.40 -16.01
N HIS A 574 -12.30 -12.10 -14.78
CA HIS A 574 -13.51 -11.36 -14.47
C HIS A 574 -13.14 -9.89 -14.24
N PRO A 575 -13.51 -8.96 -15.15
CA PRO A 575 -13.40 -7.54 -14.88
C PRO A 575 -14.21 -7.16 -13.65
N TYR A 576 -13.70 -6.21 -12.87
CA TYR A 576 -14.44 -5.56 -11.81
C TYR A 576 -15.32 -4.43 -12.37
N ALA A 577 -16.48 -4.24 -11.76
CA ALA A 577 -17.25 -3.03 -11.95
C ALA A 577 -16.50 -1.81 -11.38
N MET A 578 -16.88 -0.60 -11.82
CA MET A 578 -16.22 0.64 -11.40
C MET A 578 -16.45 1.04 -9.93
N ASN A 579 -17.40 0.39 -9.25
CA ASN A 579 -17.58 0.47 -7.79
C ASN A 579 -16.67 -0.53 -7.02
N GLY A 580 -15.92 -1.38 -7.72
CA GLY A 580 -14.97 -2.33 -7.15
C GLY A 580 -15.55 -3.72 -6.85
N THR A 581 -16.81 -3.98 -7.17
CA THR A 581 -17.40 -5.32 -7.01
C THR A 581 -16.96 -6.23 -8.16
N VAL A 582 -16.80 -7.53 -7.88
CA VAL A 582 -16.61 -8.53 -8.94
C VAL A 582 -17.84 -8.49 -9.83
N ALA A 583 -17.65 -8.44 -11.15
CA ALA A 583 -18.76 -8.45 -12.10
C ALA A 583 -19.47 -9.81 -12.11
N ASP A 584 -20.67 -9.83 -12.71
CA ASP A 584 -21.46 -11.04 -12.90
C ASP A 584 -20.61 -12.19 -13.52
N PRO A 585 -20.83 -13.46 -13.14
CA PRO A 585 -20.12 -14.63 -13.68
C PRO A 585 -20.01 -14.72 -15.21
N SER A 586 -20.96 -14.12 -15.93
CA SER A 586 -20.95 -14.06 -17.39
C SER A 586 -20.03 -12.96 -17.93
N ILE A 587 -19.64 -11.97 -17.13
CA ILE A 587 -18.78 -10.85 -17.57
C ILE A 587 -17.31 -11.30 -17.48
N VAL A 588 -16.73 -11.61 -18.62
CA VAL A 588 -15.34 -12.09 -18.70
C VAL A 588 -14.57 -11.50 -19.87
N ALA A 589 -13.24 -11.53 -19.77
CA ALA A 589 -12.34 -11.24 -20.86
C ALA A 589 -11.30 -12.37 -21.03
N LEU A 590 -10.98 -12.71 -22.28
CA LEU A 590 -9.95 -13.68 -22.62
C LEU A 590 -8.65 -12.97 -22.98
N LEU A 591 -7.59 -13.31 -22.25
CA LEU A 591 -6.24 -12.81 -22.48
C LEU A 591 -5.27 -13.94 -22.80
N LYS A 592 -4.13 -13.58 -23.40
CA LYS A 592 -2.98 -14.46 -23.54
C LYS A 592 -1.70 -13.72 -23.19
N PHE A 593 -0.86 -14.37 -22.39
CA PHE A 593 0.47 -13.89 -22.04
C PHE A 593 1.50 -14.83 -22.67
N THR A 594 2.54 -14.30 -23.30
CA THR A 594 3.62 -15.10 -23.91
C THR A 594 4.96 -14.39 -23.71
N TRP A 595 5.90 -15.04 -23.06
CA TRP A 595 7.27 -14.53 -22.93
C TRP A 595 8.03 -14.79 -24.23
N LEU A 596 8.75 -13.78 -24.73
CA LEU A 596 9.45 -13.81 -26.02
C LEU A 596 10.96 -13.96 -25.88
#